data_AF-A0AAV5RND4-F1
#
_entry.id   AF-A0AAV5RND4-F1
#
_cell.length_a   1.000
_cell.length_b   1.000
_cell.length_c   1.000
_cell.angle_alpha   90.00
_cell.angle_beta   90.00
_cell.angle_gamma   90.00
#
_symmetry.space_group_name_H-M   'P 1'
#
loop_
_entity.id
_entity.type
_entity.pdbx_description
1 polymer ?
#
loop_
_entity_poly.entity_id
_entity_poly.type
_entity_poly.pdbx_seq_one_letter_code
_entity_poly.pdbx_strand_id
1 'polypeptide(L)'
;MTDEELADYLNNVDEYLKLKTKASNMWKSAYLDLSKARLSFPCSSSDYDPNEEACVTVDDASNVTIDENAQGPILKPWAPSSLKNSRKAFLSALGAEIECYKMIQKYKLRST
;
A
#
# COMPACT_ATOMS: atom_id res chain seq x y z
N MET A 1 -20.28 -11.72 -23.03
CA MET A 1 -19.99 -10.32 -22.75
C MET A 1 -21.12 -9.50 -23.35
N THR A 2 -22.06 -9.07 -22.52
CA THR A 2 -23.17 -8.16 -22.89
C THR A 2 -22.67 -6.71 -22.94
N ASP A 3 -23.46 -5.81 -23.53
CA ASP A 3 -23.15 -4.36 -23.52
C ASP A 3 -23.06 -3.79 -22.09
N GLU A 4 -23.85 -4.35 -21.15
CA GLU A 4 -23.79 -4.00 -19.73
C GLU A 4 -22.48 -4.47 -19.08
N GLU A 5 -22.02 -5.68 -19.38
CA GLU A 5 -20.74 -6.20 -18.88
C GLU A 5 -19.55 -5.42 -19.45
N LEU A 6 -19.65 -4.97 -20.70
CA LEU A 6 -18.64 -4.12 -21.33
C LEU A 6 -18.59 -2.73 -20.67
N ALA A 7 -19.75 -2.13 -20.39
CA ALA A 7 -19.83 -0.85 -19.69
C ALA A 7 -19.25 -0.93 -18.27
N ASP A 8 -19.58 -1.98 -17.51
CA ASP A 8 -19.00 -2.23 -16.18
C ASP A 8 -17.47 -2.40 -16.24
N TYR A 9 -16.96 -3.13 -17.24
CA TYR A 9 -15.52 -3.28 -17.44
C TYR A 9 -14.83 -1.95 -17.75
N LEU A 10 -15.38 -1.15 -18.68
CA LEU A 10 -14.80 0.16 -19.04
C LEU A 10 -14.78 1.13 -17.85
N ASN A 11 -15.86 1.15 -17.06
CA ASN A 11 -15.92 1.94 -15.82
C ASN A 11 -14.86 1.48 -14.81
N ASN A 12 -14.70 0.17 -14.60
CA ASN A 12 -13.67 -0.37 -13.72
C ASN A 12 -12.25 -0.01 -14.19
N VAL A 13 -12.00 -0.01 -15.51
CA VAL A 13 -10.69 0.40 -16.07
C VAL A 13 -10.43 1.90 -15.82
N ASP A 14 -11.42 2.77 -16.02
CA ASP A 14 -11.27 4.20 -15.76
C ASP A 14 -11.01 4.50 -14.27
N GLU A 15 -11.77 3.86 -13.39
CA GLU A 15 -11.56 3.96 -11.94
C GLU A 15 -10.20 3.42 -11.52
N TYR A 16 -9.75 2.30 -12.11
CA TYR A 16 -8.43 1.73 -11.87
C TYR A 16 -7.32 2.71 -12.24
N LEU A 17 -7.42 3.37 -13.40
CA LEU A 17 -6.40 4.33 -13.85
C LEU A 17 -6.32 5.56 -12.92
N LYS A 18 -7.46 6.05 -12.44
CA LYS A 18 -7.53 7.13 -11.45
C LYS A 18 -6.89 6.70 -10.13
N LEU A 19 -7.24 5.52 -9.64
CA LEU A 19 -6.71 4.98 -8.39
C LEU A 19 -5.21 4.71 -8.46
N LYS A 20 -4.72 4.15 -9.57
CA LYS A 20 -3.28 3.94 -9.84
C LYS A 20 -2.50 5.24 -9.79
N THR A 21 -3.03 6.29 -10.42
CA THR A 21 -2.40 7.62 -10.41
C THR A 21 -2.33 8.18 -9.00
N LYS A 22 -3.43 8.04 -8.24
CA LYS A 22 -3.49 8.42 -6.82
C LYS A 22 -2.48 7.65 -5.98
N ALA A 23 -2.42 6.32 -6.11
CA ALA A 23 -1.48 5.44 -5.42
C ALA A 23 -0.03 5.84 -5.71
N SER A 24 0.31 6.09 -6.98
CA SER A 24 1.64 6.55 -7.38
C SER A 24 2.04 7.86 -6.70
N ASN A 25 1.12 8.83 -6.61
CA ASN A 25 1.37 10.09 -5.91
C ASN A 25 1.53 9.89 -4.40
N MET A 26 0.77 8.98 -3.80
CA MET A 26 0.90 8.62 -2.38
C MET A 26 2.26 7.99 -2.07
N TRP A 27 2.73 7.09 -2.93
CA TRP A 27 4.09 6.52 -2.84
C TRP A 27 5.16 7.61 -2.88
N LYS A 28 5.08 8.54 -3.85
CA LYS A 28 6.03 9.66 -3.94
C LYS A 28 6.03 10.52 -2.68
N SER A 29 4.86 10.84 -2.14
CA SER A 29 4.74 11.59 -0.90
C SER A 29 5.36 10.84 0.28
N ALA A 30 5.09 9.54 0.41
CA ALA A 30 5.62 8.71 1.48
C ALA A 30 7.16 8.62 1.45
N TYR A 31 7.76 8.49 0.26
CA TYR A 31 9.22 8.54 0.08
C TYR A 31 9.82 9.91 0.41
N LEU A 32 9.13 10.99 0.05
CA LEU A 32 9.56 12.33 0.42
C LEU A 32 9.54 12.51 1.94
N ASP A 33 8.48 12.04 2.60
CA ASP A 33 8.34 12.11 4.06
C ASP A 33 9.38 11.23 4.76
N LEU A 34 9.70 10.05 4.21
CA LEU A 34 10.80 9.21 4.70
C LEU A 34 12.15 9.93 4.60
N SER A 35 12.39 10.61 3.49
CA SER A 35 13.63 11.36 3.27
C SER A 35 13.78 12.50 4.29
N LYS A 36 12.70 13.25 4.55
CA LYS A 36 12.65 14.27 5.60
C LYS A 36 12.86 13.67 6.99
N ALA A 37 12.25 12.52 7.26
CA ALA A 37 12.40 11.81 8.52
C ALA A 37 13.84 11.36 8.76
N ARG A 38 14.52 10.82 7.73
CA ARG A 38 15.94 10.44 7.80
C ARG A 38 16.89 11.61 7.98
N LEU A 39 16.58 12.76 7.39
CA LEU A 39 17.36 13.99 7.59
C LEU A 39 17.24 14.53 9.02
N SER A 40 16.05 14.42 9.63
CA SER A 40 15.78 14.89 10.99
C SER A 40 16.23 13.92 12.08
N PHE A 41 16.24 12.62 11.78
CA PHE A 41 16.72 11.58 12.66
C PHE A 41 17.42 10.49 11.85
N PRO A 42 18.77 10.53 11.73
CA PRO A 42 19.51 9.51 11.02
C PRO A 42 19.36 8.17 11.75
N CYS A 43 18.47 7.32 11.24
CA CYS A 43 18.27 5.96 11.75
C CYS A 43 19.43 5.08 11.28
N SER A 44 19.97 4.26 12.17
CA SER A 44 21.01 3.30 11.86
C SER A 44 20.40 2.00 11.32
N SER A 45 21.14 1.21 10.55
CA SER A 45 20.69 -0.13 10.13
C SER A 45 20.46 -1.08 11.30
N SER A 46 21.06 -0.81 12.47
CA SER A 46 20.82 -1.53 13.73
C SER A 46 19.47 -1.24 14.40
N ASP A 47 18.73 -0.25 13.90
CA ASP A 47 17.36 0.00 14.35
C ASP A 47 16.33 -0.89 13.65
N TYR A 48 16.76 -1.69 12.65
CA TYR A 48 15.94 -2.65 11.90
C TYR A 48 15.82 -3.98 12.64
N ASP A 49 14.60 -4.37 13.07
CA ASP A 49 14.33 -5.72 13.56
C ASP A 49 13.83 -6.63 12.42
N PRO A 50 14.64 -7.61 11.96
CA PRO A 50 14.25 -8.53 10.90
C PRO A 50 13.15 -9.53 11.33
N ASN A 51 12.82 -9.61 12.62
CA ASN A 51 11.75 -10.49 13.12
C ASN A 51 10.39 -9.78 13.23
N GLU A 52 10.29 -8.49 12.86
CA GLU A 52 9.01 -7.80 12.91
C GLU A 52 8.03 -8.29 11.83
N GLU A 53 6.77 -8.44 12.25
CA GLU A 53 5.70 -9.01 11.45
C GLU A 53 5.44 -8.19 10.18
N ALA A 54 5.20 -8.91 9.08
CA ALA A 54 4.82 -8.29 7.81
C ALA A 54 3.52 -7.49 8.00
N CYS A 55 3.54 -6.21 7.64
CA CYS A 55 2.35 -5.35 7.75
C CYS A 55 1.26 -5.72 6.73
N VAL A 56 1.52 -6.67 5.83
CA VAL A 56 0.58 -7.18 4.85
C VAL A 56 0.57 -8.70 4.89
N THR A 57 -0.63 -9.26 5.00
CA THR A 57 -0.85 -10.68 4.79
C THR A 57 -1.74 -10.89 3.58
N VAL A 58 -1.44 -11.93 2.82
CA VAL A 58 -2.23 -12.37 1.67
C VAL A 58 -2.73 -13.76 2.01
N ASP A 59 -4.05 -13.96 2.01
CA ASP A 59 -4.64 -15.28 2.20
C ASP A 59 -4.81 -16.04 0.86
N ASP A 60 -5.08 -17.35 0.95
CA ASP A 60 -5.29 -18.23 -0.21
C ASP A 60 -6.50 -17.81 -1.07
N ALA A 61 -7.41 -16.98 -0.52
CA ALA A 61 -8.56 -16.43 -1.22
C ALA A 61 -8.26 -15.10 -1.94
N SER A 62 -6.99 -14.71 -2.04
CA SER A 62 -6.54 -13.42 -2.62
C SER A 62 -7.03 -12.18 -1.84
N ASN A 63 -7.48 -12.34 -0.60
CA ASN A 63 -7.70 -11.20 0.27
C ASN A 63 -6.35 -10.74 0.80
N VAL A 64 -6.06 -9.47 0.52
CA VAL A 64 -4.91 -8.79 1.09
C VAL A 64 -5.40 -7.98 2.27
N THR A 65 -4.87 -8.26 3.47
CA THR A 65 -5.15 -7.49 4.68
C THR A 65 -3.89 -6.74 5.12
N ILE A 66 -4.09 -5.50 5.59
CA ILE A 66 -3.03 -4.67 6.14
C ILE A 66 -3.20 -4.65 7.65
N ASP A 67 -2.18 -5.05 8.38
CA ASP A 67 -2.12 -4.81 9.81
C ASP A 67 -1.48 -3.44 10.08
N GLU A 68 -2.33 -2.46 10.42
CA GLU A 68 -1.88 -1.11 10.78
C GLU A 68 -1.12 -1.09 12.12
N ASN A 69 -1.26 -2.12 12.96
CA ASN A 69 -0.62 -2.22 14.27
C ASN A 69 0.74 -2.92 14.22
N ALA A 70 1.06 -3.66 13.15
CA ALA A 70 2.35 -4.31 12.94
C ALA A 70 3.46 -3.24 13.00
N GLN A 71 4.18 -3.15 14.11
CA GLN A 71 5.08 -2.01 14.38
C GLN A 71 6.10 -1.82 13.25
N GLY A 72 6.52 -2.93 12.64
CA GLY A 72 7.40 -2.96 11.48
C GLY A 72 8.80 -2.47 11.86
N PRO A 73 9.85 -2.97 11.17
CA PRO A 73 11.25 -3.03 11.62
C PRO A 73 11.86 -1.78 12.26
N ILE A 74 11.27 -0.60 12.10
CA ILE A 74 11.87 0.72 12.33
C ILE A 74 11.13 1.53 13.41
N LEU A 75 9.92 1.13 13.86
CA LEU A 75 9.12 1.94 14.78
C LEU A 75 9.11 1.42 16.22
N LYS A 76 10.24 1.60 16.90
CA LYS A 76 10.24 1.58 18.37
C LYS A 76 9.32 2.70 18.92
N PRO A 77 8.78 2.58 20.14
CA PRO A 77 7.84 3.56 20.71
C PRO A 77 8.36 5.01 20.68
N TRP A 78 9.68 5.18 20.80
CA TRP A 78 10.40 6.44 20.79
C TRP A 78 10.59 7.06 19.39
N ALA A 79 10.16 6.39 18.31
CA ALA A 79 10.37 6.88 16.96
C ALA A 79 9.74 8.27 16.74
N PRO A 80 10.46 9.19 16.07
CA PRO A 80 9.96 10.50 15.70
C PRO A 80 8.61 10.47 15.00
N SER A 81 7.79 11.50 15.23
CA SER A 81 6.50 11.67 14.56
C SER A 81 6.62 11.70 13.04
N SER A 82 7.74 12.17 12.49
CA SER A 82 8.04 12.17 11.05
C SER A 82 8.12 10.75 10.47
N LEU A 83 8.77 9.80 11.17
CA LEU A 83 8.81 8.39 10.75
C LEU A 83 7.45 7.73 10.86
N LYS A 84 6.70 8.00 11.94
CA LYS A 84 5.32 7.50 12.12
C LYS A 84 4.40 7.99 10.99
N ASN A 85 4.52 9.27 10.61
CA ASN A 85 3.77 9.85 9.50
C ASN A 85 4.17 9.24 8.15
N SER A 86 5.46 9.04 7.91
CA SER A 86 5.95 8.38 6.70
C SER A 86 5.41 6.96 6.57
N ARG A 87 5.42 6.16 7.65
CA ARG A 87 4.80 4.82 7.64
C ARG A 87 3.31 4.89 7.33
N LYS A 88 2.57 5.79 7.97
CA LYS A 88 1.13 5.96 7.69
C LYS A 88 0.88 6.28 6.21
N ALA A 89 1.72 7.11 5.61
CA ALA A 89 1.66 7.42 4.18
C ALA A 89 1.93 6.19 3.30
N PHE A 90 2.92 5.35 3.64
CA PHE A 90 3.19 4.09 2.96
C PHE A 90 2.04 3.08 3.08
N LEU A 91 1.49 2.88 4.29
CA LEU A 91 0.33 1.99 4.50
C LEU A 91 -0.88 2.44 3.68
N SER A 92 -1.13 3.75 3.63
CA SER A 92 -2.21 4.31 2.82
C SER A 92 -1.96 4.09 1.31
N ALA A 93 -0.72 4.23 0.84
CA ALA A 93 -0.35 3.98 -0.56
C ALA A 93 -0.51 2.50 -0.93
N LEU A 94 -0.14 1.62 -0.01
CA LEU A 94 -0.28 0.17 -0.14
C LEU A 94 -1.74 -0.27 -0.18
N GLY A 95 -2.60 0.34 0.64
CA GLY A 95 -4.05 0.14 0.56
C GLY A 95 -4.63 0.49 -0.81
N ALA A 96 -4.18 1.60 -1.41
CA ALA A 96 -4.61 1.98 -2.76
C ALA A 96 -4.13 0.98 -3.83
N GLU A 97 -2.92 0.44 -3.72
CA GLU A 97 -2.40 -0.62 -4.61
C GLU A 97 -3.17 -1.94 -4.47
N ILE A 98 -3.57 -2.31 -3.26
CA ILE A 98 -4.40 -3.49 -3.00
C ILE A 98 -5.77 -3.35 -3.66
N GLU A 99 -6.39 -2.19 -3.57
CA GLU A 99 -7.65 -1.92 -4.25
C GLU A 99 -7.47 -1.99 -5.77
N CYS A 100 -6.38 -1.43 -6.32
CA CYS A 100 -6.02 -1.62 -7.74
C CYS A 100 -5.90 -3.11 -8.12
N TYR A 101 -5.28 -3.93 -7.27
CA TYR A 101 -5.15 -5.37 -7.48
C TYR A 101 -6.51 -6.08 -7.52
N LYS A 102 -7.42 -5.77 -6.57
CA LYS A 102 -8.78 -6.33 -6.54
C LYS A 102 -9.58 -5.99 -7.79
N MET A 103 -9.47 -4.77 -8.28
CA MET A 103 -10.14 -4.32 -9.52
C MET A 103 -9.68 -5.09 -10.76
N ILE A 104 -8.39 -5.45 -10.83
CA ILE A 104 -7.86 -6.30 -11.91
C ILE A 104 -8.34 -7.75 -11.73
N GLN A 105 -8.34 -8.26 -10.50
CA GLN A 105 -8.75 -9.65 -10.21
C GLN A 105 -10.21 -9.93 -10.58
N LYS A 106 -11.12 -8.95 -10.43
CA LYS A 106 -12.55 -9.07 -10.79
C LYS A 106 -12.79 -9.67 -12.18
N TYR A 107 -11.90 -9.40 -13.15
CA TYR A 107 -12.05 -9.86 -14.54
C TYR A 107 -11.04 -10.93 -14.97
N LYS A 108 -10.04 -11.26 -14.14
CA LYS A 108 -9.03 -12.30 -14.44
C LYS A 108 -9.57 -13.73 -14.37
N LEU A 109 -10.67 -13.97 -13.64
CA LEU A 109 -11.20 -15.32 -13.37
C LEU A 109 -12.22 -15.84 -14.39
N ARG A 110 -12.46 -15.14 -15.50
CA ARG A 110 -13.46 -15.56 -16.51
C ARG A 110 -12.88 -16.31 -17.72
N SER A 111 -11.61 -16.71 -17.69
CA SER A 111 -10.92 -17.40 -18.81
C SER A 111 -10.79 -18.92 -18.65
N THR A 112 -11.59 -19.56 -17.81
CA THR A 112 -11.74 -21.02 -17.68
C THR A 112 -13.18 -21.41 -17.91
#